data_AF-A0A1Q7K2M2-F1
#
_entry.id   AF-A0A1Q7K2M2-F1
#
_cell.length_a   1.000
_cell.length_b   1.000
_cell.length_c   1.000
_cell.angle_alpha   90.00
_cell.angle_beta   90.00
_cell.angle_gamma   90.00
#
_symmetry.space_group_name_H-M   'P 1'
#
loop_
_entity.id
_entity.type
_entity.pdbx_description
1 polymer ?
#
loop_
_entity_poly.entity_id
_entity_poly.type
_entity_poly.pdbx_seq_one_letter_code
_entity_poly.pdbx_strand_id
1 'polypeptide(L)'
;MSYDRFIDERLLTSRDALNRLQIKIKLVEIDENARDFSQRFGRRMLVKKVLLTIKHTETEEVEEKELDVEEIEKRIKKERLFSSSNRWLASSDIKNGYVVASHHLDLLSDAIALDIIMI
;
A
#
# COMPACT_ATOMS: atom_id res chain seq x y z
N MET A 1 11.41 -7.56 29.32
CA MET A 1 10.21 -7.06 28.59
C MET A 1 10.65 -5.81 27.84
N SER A 2 10.80 -5.90 26.52
CA SER A 2 11.43 -4.84 25.73
C SER A 2 10.38 -3.81 25.30
N TYR A 3 10.55 -2.56 25.72
CA TYR A 3 9.70 -1.39 25.41
C TYR A 3 9.85 -0.89 23.95
N ASP A 4 10.35 -1.72 23.03
CA ASP A 4 11.23 -1.22 21.97
C ASP A 4 10.67 -1.30 20.54
N ARG A 5 9.34 -1.39 20.37
CA ARG A 5 8.70 -1.17 19.06
C ARG A 5 7.33 -0.51 19.16
N PHE A 6 7.22 0.59 19.91
CA PHE A 6 6.09 1.50 19.72
C PHE A 6 6.29 2.20 18.37
N ILE A 7 5.53 1.77 17.36
CA ILE A 7 5.53 2.41 16.05
C ILE A 7 4.49 3.51 16.11
N ASP A 8 4.89 4.76 15.82
CA ASP A 8 3.94 5.87 15.74
C ASP A 8 2.89 5.55 14.68
N GLU A 9 1.64 5.42 15.11
CA GLU A 9 0.53 5.07 14.24
C GLU A 9 0.30 6.12 13.14
N ARG A 10 0.70 7.37 13.38
CA ARG A 10 0.65 8.45 12.40
C ARG A 10 1.49 8.17 11.15
N LEU A 11 2.55 7.37 11.28
CA LEU A 11 3.38 6.97 10.15
C LEU A 11 2.70 5.92 9.26
N LEU A 12 1.71 5.20 9.79
CA LEU A 12 1.01 4.11 9.11
C LEU A 12 -0.36 4.52 8.58
N THR A 13 -0.85 5.69 8.98
CA THR A 13 -2.15 6.21 8.56
C THR A 13 -1.96 7.38 7.60
N SER A 14 -2.47 7.27 6.38
CA SER A 14 -2.63 8.43 5.50
C SER A 14 -4.04 8.99 5.62
N ARG A 15 -4.20 10.26 5.23
CA ARG A 15 -5.50 10.96 5.22
C ARG A 15 -5.73 11.55 3.84
N ASP A 16 -6.99 11.65 3.45
CA ASP A 16 -7.38 12.45 2.30
C ASP A 16 -7.17 13.96 2.57
N ALA A 17 -7.06 14.76 1.51
CA ALA A 17 -6.92 16.21 1.55
C ALA A 17 -8.03 16.90 2.35
N LEU A 18 -9.26 16.37 2.33
CA LEU A 18 -10.37 16.89 3.11
C LEU A 18 -10.45 16.30 4.53
N ASN A 19 -9.51 15.43 4.89
CA ASN A 19 -9.44 14.76 6.20
C ASN A 19 -10.72 13.96 6.55
N ARG A 20 -11.44 13.51 5.52
CA ARG A 20 -12.66 12.69 5.66
C ARG A 20 -12.34 11.21 5.81
N LEU A 21 -11.30 10.75 5.11
CA LEU A 21 -10.91 9.35 5.06
C LEU A 21 -9.55 9.17 5.71
N GLN A 22 -9.42 8.11 6.49
CA GLN A 22 -8.16 7.62 7.04
C GLN A 22 -7.87 6.25 6.44
N ILE A 23 -6.65 6.06 5.95
CA ILE A 23 -6.28 4.90 5.18
C ILE A 23 -5.11 4.22 5.84
N LYS A 24 -5.17 2.90 5.92
CA LYS A 24 -4.11 2.05 6.43
C LYS A 24 -3.94 0.87 5.48
N ILE A 25 -2.69 0.52 5.17
CA ILE A 25 -2.38 -0.59 4.27
C ILE A 25 -1.57 -1.63 5.01
N LYS A 26 -2.09 -2.86 5.06
CA LYS A 26 -1.39 -4.03 5.59
C LYS A 26 -0.93 -4.92 4.44
N LEU A 27 0.30 -5.40 4.51
CA LEU A 27 0.82 -6.38 3.55
C LEU A 27 0.21 -7.76 3.84
N VAL A 28 -0.27 -8.40 2.77
CA VAL A 28 -0.82 -9.76 2.82
C VAL A 28 0.15 -10.72 2.15
N GLU A 29 0.57 -10.39 0.93
CA GLU A 29 1.46 -11.25 0.14
C GLU A 29 2.59 -10.41 -0.47
N ILE A 30 3.82 -10.86 -0.24
CA ILE A 30 5.04 -10.23 -0.74
C ILE A 30 5.96 -11.29 -1.35
N ASP A 31 6.76 -10.87 -2.30
CA ASP A 31 7.84 -11.65 -2.88
C ASP A 31 9.18 -11.03 -2.51
N GLU A 32 9.82 -11.62 -1.51
CA GLU A 32 11.13 -11.17 -1.02
C GLU A 32 12.31 -11.65 -1.89
N ASN A 33 12.05 -12.60 -2.80
CA ASN A 33 13.05 -13.22 -3.67
C ASN A 33 12.94 -12.73 -5.12
N ALA A 34 11.95 -11.89 -5.41
CA ALA A 34 11.85 -11.17 -6.67
C ALA A 34 13.21 -10.52 -6.96
N ARG A 35 13.81 -10.87 -8.11
CA ARG A 35 15.14 -10.37 -8.50
C ARG A 35 15.07 -8.85 -8.67
N ASP A 36 15.44 -8.13 -7.63
CA ASP A 36 15.76 -6.73 -7.75
C ASP A 36 17.15 -6.63 -8.38
N PHE A 37 17.20 -6.22 -9.66
CA PHE A 37 18.45 -6.00 -10.38
C PHE A 37 19.24 -4.79 -9.82
N SER A 38 18.67 -4.07 -8.84
CA SER A 38 19.29 -2.90 -8.24
C SER A 38 20.14 -3.28 -7.01
N GLN A 39 21.35 -3.80 -7.24
CA GLN A 39 22.36 -4.03 -6.17
C GLN A 39 22.68 -2.77 -5.32
N ARG A 40 22.21 -1.58 -5.73
CA ARG A 40 22.53 -0.28 -5.13
C ARG A 40 21.50 0.25 -4.11
N PHE A 41 20.28 -0.28 -4.06
CA PHE A 41 19.19 0.30 -3.25
C PHE A 41 18.75 -0.55 -2.05
N GLY A 42 19.52 -1.58 -1.68
CA GLY A 42 19.21 -2.49 -0.58
C GLY A 42 18.17 -3.55 -0.97
N ARG A 43 17.71 -4.34 0.01
CA ARG A 43 16.73 -5.41 -0.23
C ARG A 43 15.32 -4.81 -0.36
N ARG A 44 14.81 -4.73 -1.60
CA ARG A 44 13.42 -4.40 -1.89
C ARG A 44 12.56 -5.66 -1.93
N MET A 45 11.30 -5.50 -1.59
CA MET A 45 10.29 -6.56 -1.64
C MET A 45 9.21 -6.16 -2.63
N LEU A 46 8.77 -7.12 -3.44
CA LEU A 46 7.70 -6.89 -4.40
C LEU A 46 6.35 -7.23 -3.77
N VAL A 47 5.46 -6.25 -3.70
CA VAL A 47 4.12 -6.44 -3.13
C VAL A 47 3.19 -7.08 -4.16
N LYS A 48 2.49 -8.15 -3.75
CA LYS A 48 1.50 -8.85 -4.58
C LYS A 48 0.07 -8.56 -4.13
N LYS A 49 -0.17 -8.64 -2.82
CA LYS A 49 -1.49 -8.41 -2.22
C LYS A 49 -1.41 -7.54 -0.99
N VAL A 50 -2.40 -6.67 -0.83
CA VAL A 50 -2.56 -5.80 0.33
C VAL A 50 -3.98 -5.83 0.86
N LEU A 51 -4.12 -5.63 2.16
CA LEU A 51 -5.39 -5.36 2.81
C LEU A 51 -5.46 -3.85 3.05
N LEU A 52 -6.40 -3.21 2.35
CA LEU A 52 -6.71 -1.80 2.51
C LEU A 52 -7.80 -1.64 3.56
N THR A 53 -7.55 -0.80 4.55
CA THR A 53 -8.55 -0.38 5.52
C THR A 53 -8.81 1.11 5.32
N ILE A 54 -10.05 1.47 5.01
CA ILE A 54 -10.53 2.86 4.90
C ILE A 54 -11.48 3.11 6.06
N LYS A 55 -11.16 4.12 6.87
CA LYS A 55 -12.03 4.59 7.95
C LYS A 55 -12.62 5.95 7.58
N HIS A 56 -13.94 6.03 7.60
CA HIS A 56 -14.68 7.28 7.45
C HIS A 56 -14.66 8.03 8.79
N THR A 57 -14.19 9.27 8.75
CA THR A 57 -14.04 10.10 9.96
C THR A 57 -15.39 10.64 10.44
N GLU A 58 -16.34 10.86 9.52
CA GLU A 58 -17.66 11.42 9.84
C GLU A 58 -18.64 10.35 10.34
N THR A 59 -18.65 9.16 9.73
CA THR A 59 -19.59 8.06 10.07
C THR A 59 -18.99 7.01 11.00
N GLU A 60 -17.69 7.06 11.26
CA GLU A 60 -16.90 6.03 11.96
C GLU A 60 -16.94 4.63 11.31
N GLU A 61 -17.50 4.52 10.11
CA GLU A 61 -17.55 3.28 9.34
C GLU A 61 -16.14 2.87 8.88
N VAL A 62 -15.87 1.57 8.94
CA VAL A 62 -14.60 0.98 8.54
C VAL A 62 -14.86 -0.01 7.42
N GLU A 63 -14.27 0.26 6.27
CA GLU A 63 -14.26 -0.62 5.12
C GLU A 63 -12.92 -1.33 5.03
N GLU A 64 -12.96 -2.65 4.85
CA GLU A 64 -11.77 -3.46 4.59
C GLU A 64 -11.90 -4.12 3.22
N LYS A 65 -10.86 -3.97 2.41
CA LYS A 65 -10.82 -4.52 1.05
C LYS A 65 -9.47 -5.14 0.78
N GLU A 66 -9.48 -6.41 0.39
CA GLU A 66 -8.29 -7.08 -0.12
C GLU A 66 -8.08 -6.71 -1.59
N LEU A 67 -6.84 -6.35 -1.94
CA LEU A 67 -6.46 -5.94 -3.28
C LEU A 67 -5.29 -6.79 -3.75
N ASP A 68 -5.49 -7.46 -4.89
CA ASP A 68 -4.40 -8.04 -5.66
C ASP A 68 -3.79 -6.97 -6.56
N VAL A 69 -2.77 -6.28 -6.05
CA VAL A 69 -2.08 -5.20 -6.76
C VAL A 69 -1.32 -5.71 -7.99
N GLU A 70 -0.92 -6.98 -8.02
CA GLU A 70 -0.30 -7.58 -9.20
C GLU A 70 -1.32 -7.77 -10.33
N GLU A 71 -2.51 -8.28 -10.01
CA GLU A 71 -3.59 -8.45 -10.98
C GLU A 71 -4.09 -7.10 -11.51
N ILE A 72 -4.25 -6.12 -10.62
CA ILE A 72 -4.65 -4.75 -10.98
C ILE A 72 -3.62 -4.12 -11.94
N GLU A 73 -2.32 -4.26 -11.66
CA GLU A 73 -1.26 -3.77 -12.56
C GLU A 73 -1.32 -4.45 -13.95
N LYS A 74 -1.54 -5.78 -13.98
CA LYS A 74 -1.69 -6.51 -15.26
C LYS A 74 -2.91 -6.03 -16.03
N ARG A 75 -4.02 -5.78 -15.34
CA ARG A 75 -5.27 -5.30 -15.94
C ARG A 75 -5.10 -3.90 -16.52
N ILE A 76 -4.52 -2.95 -15.78
CA ILE A 76 -4.36 -1.58 -16.27
C ILE A 76 -3.38 -1.51 -17.46
N LYS A 77 -2.31 -2.31 -17.46
CA LYS A 77 -1.40 -2.41 -18.60
C LYS A 77 -2.09 -2.95 -19.86
N LYS A 78 -3.06 -3.85 -19.69
CA LYS A 78 -3.85 -4.39 -20.80
C LYS A 78 -4.87 -3.37 -21.34
N GLU A 79 -5.56 -2.65 -20.44
CA GLU A 79 -6.64 -1.72 -20.82
C GLU A 79 -6.11 -0.35 -21.28
N ARG A 80 -5.08 0.19 -20.60
CA ARG A 80 -4.62 1.57 -20.75
C ARG A 80 -3.15 1.71 -21.21
N LEU A 81 -2.43 0.60 -21.37
CA LEU A 81 -1.03 0.55 -21.85
C LEU A 81 0.02 1.17 -20.90
N PHE A 82 -0.38 1.66 -19.73
CA PHE A 82 0.52 2.16 -18.70
C PHE A 82 0.03 1.73 -17.31
N SER A 83 0.96 1.69 -16.36
CA SER A 83 0.70 1.55 -14.92
C SER A 83 1.50 2.64 -14.22
N SER A 84 0.87 3.28 -13.25
CA SER A 84 1.53 4.28 -12.40
C SER A 84 1.87 3.71 -11.02
N SER A 85 1.43 2.49 -10.71
CA SER A 85 1.71 1.89 -9.40
C SER A 85 3.16 1.47 -9.25
N ASN A 86 3.70 1.65 -8.05
CA ASN A 86 5.01 1.16 -7.68
C ASN A 86 4.89 0.12 -6.56
N ARG A 87 4.99 -1.15 -6.95
CA ARG A 87 4.88 -2.30 -6.04
C ARG A 87 6.18 -2.64 -5.30
N TRP A 88 7.28 -1.95 -5.59
CA TRP A 88 8.57 -2.22 -4.98
C TRP A 88 8.77 -1.37 -3.73
N LEU A 89 8.68 -1.98 -2.56
CA LEU A 89 8.93 -1.32 -1.28
C LEU A 89 10.29 -1.68 -0.70
N ALA A 90 10.96 -0.75 -0.03
CA ALA A 90 12.11 -1.10 0.78
C ALA A 90 11.68 -1.70 2.11
N SER A 91 12.53 -2.52 2.72
CA SER A 91 12.29 -3.05 4.07
C SER A 91 12.14 -1.97 5.14
N SER A 92 12.70 -0.77 4.93
CA SER A 92 12.53 0.40 5.80
C SER A 92 11.11 0.93 5.85
N ASP A 93 10.37 0.77 4.74
CA ASP A 93 9.05 1.36 4.50
C ASP A 93 7.93 0.46 5.03
N ILE A 94 8.31 -0.65 5.67
CA ILE A 94 7.42 -1.66 6.22
C ILE A 94 7.66 -1.75 7.72
N LYS A 95 6.59 -1.62 8.48
CA LYS A 95 6.59 -1.47 9.92
C LYS A 95 5.51 -2.39 10.51
N ASN A 96 5.94 -3.47 11.16
CA ASN A 96 5.05 -4.52 11.69
C ASN A 96 4.03 -5.04 10.66
N GLY A 97 4.44 -5.18 9.39
CA GLY A 97 3.57 -5.64 8.30
C GLY A 97 2.64 -4.58 7.71
N TYR A 98 2.71 -3.33 8.17
CA TYR A 98 2.04 -2.19 7.57
C TYR A 98 2.98 -1.38 6.69
N VAL A 99 2.44 -0.79 5.64
CA VAL A 99 3.16 0.12 4.75
C VAL A 99 3.16 1.52 5.37
N VAL A 100 4.24 2.27 5.18
CA VAL A 100 4.32 3.68 5.57
C VAL A 100 3.40 4.53 4.67
N ALA A 101 2.73 5.51 5.26
CA ALA A 101 1.74 6.36 4.61
C ALA A 101 2.22 7.04 3.32
N SER A 102 3.53 7.34 3.21
CA SER A 102 4.12 7.95 2.01
C SER A 102 3.99 7.10 0.74
N HIS A 103 3.87 5.78 0.87
CA HIS A 103 3.76 4.85 -0.25
C HIS A 103 2.35 4.34 -0.50
N HIS A 104 1.34 4.85 0.23
CA HIS A 104 -0.04 4.41 0.04
C HIS A 104 -0.55 4.72 -1.36
N LEU A 105 -0.37 5.95 -1.83
CA LEU A 105 -0.79 6.34 -3.18
C LEU A 105 -0.02 5.59 -4.27
N ASP A 106 1.27 5.34 -4.07
CA ASP A 106 2.10 4.55 -4.99
C ASP A 106 1.54 3.14 -5.23
N LEU A 107 0.96 2.51 -4.19
CA LEU A 107 0.36 1.18 -4.32
C LEU A 107 -1.08 1.23 -4.85
N LEU A 108 -1.83 2.28 -4.52
CA LEU A 108 -3.26 2.39 -4.83
C LEU A 108 -3.55 3.08 -6.17
N SER A 109 -2.57 3.73 -6.80
CA SER A 109 -2.79 4.56 -8.00
C SER A 109 -3.52 3.83 -9.13
N ASP A 110 -3.15 2.58 -9.42
CA ASP A 110 -3.79 1.79 -10.48
C ASP A 110 -5.22 1.36 -10.08
N ALA A 111 -5.44 1.07 -8.80
CA ALA A 111 -6.76 0.70 -8.28
C ALA A 111 -7.73 1.89 -8.32
N ILE A 112 -7.25 3.09 -8.00
CA ILE A 112 -7.99 4.35 -8.13
C ILE A 112 -8.27 4.62 -9.62
N ALA A 113 -7.27 4.46 -10.48
CA ALA A 113 -7.42 4.72 -11.91
C ALA A 113 -8.47 3.80 -12.57
N LEU A 114 -8.62 2.57 -12.08
CA LEU A 114 -9.62 1.60 -12.54
C LEU A 114 -10.98 1.71 -11.80
N ASP A 115 -11.17 2.75 -10.98
CA ASP A 115 -12.37 2.99 -10.17
C ASP A 115 -12.72 1.81 -9.22
N ILE A 116 -11.72 1.01 -8.84
CA ILE A 116 -11.88 -0.11 -7.91
C ILE A 116 -12.07 0.42 -6.48
N ILE A 117 -11.44 1.56 -6.18
CA ILE A 117 -11.48 2.22 -4.87
C ILE A 117 -11.68 3.71 -5.09
N MET A 118 -12.47 4.32 -4.21
CA MET A 118 -12.61 5.76 -4.11
C MET A 118 -11.96 6.24 -2.81
N ILE A 119 -11.16 7.30 -2.91
CA ILE A 119 -10.37 7.89 -1.83
C ILE A 119 -10.54 9.40 -1.87
#